data_AF-A0A225X2E8-F1
#
_entry.id   AF-A0A225X2E8-F1
#
_cell.length_a   1.000
_cell.length_b   1.000
_cell.length_c   1.000
_cell.angle_alpha   90.00
_cell.angle_beta   90.00
_cell.angle_gamma   90.00
#
_symmetry.space_group_name_H-M   'P 1'
#
loop_
_entity.id
_entity.type
_entity.pdbx_description
1 polymer ?
#
loop_
_entity_poly.entity_id
_entity_poly.type
_entity_poly.pdbx_seq_one_letter_code
_entity_poly.pdbx_strand_id
1 'polypeptide(L)'
;MHTKGRETDTSVEEQVQLRRVFRLLSFDIPLRRLEHKIEQQALRRRYTKLELDTKRDHYMKENLKFHATLQDEVNLGRELVSSKYQIDTKALLTIYEQLGYPLTGQEKSRLEDVIWQVNDNLDGAICFEEFVNSYVRSRNDRSGLEPSEIFFLTCFLMLDKECCGRISLDDAMGILYLKYGEAMEREMEIHFGKWLDEGAHFVTFVEFHDATMKRLGELIDQQAPFARQNKFCKKL
;
A
#
# COMPACT_ATOMS: atom_id res chain seq x y z
N MET A 1 -29.57 28.21 -3.92
CA MET A 1 -28.17 27.75 -3.75
C MET A 1 -28.17 26.71 -2.64
N HIS A 2 -28.24 25.42 -3.00
CA HIS A 2 -28.13 24.32 -2.04
C HIS A 2 -26.66 23.92 -1.95
N THR A 3 -26.08 24.08 -0.77
CA THR A 3 -24.77 23.55 -0.42
C THR A 3 -24.90 22.02 -0.39
N LYS A 4 -24.52 21.36 -1.50
CA LYS A 4 -24.28 19.92 -1.50
C LYS A 4 -23.12 19.68 -0.53
N GLY A 5 -23.43 19.12 0.64
CA GLY A 5 -22.41 18.53 1.49
C GLY A 5 -21.62 17.53 0.66
N ARG A 6 -20.29 17.60 0.75
CA ARG A 6 -19.39 16.65 0.11
C ARG A 6 -19.59 15.32 0.83
N GLU A 7 -20.51 14.48 0.36
CA GLU A 7 -20.62 13.10 0.81
C GLU A 7 -19.24 12.47 0.61
N THR A 8 -18.61 12.06 1.70
CA THR A 8 -17.35 11.33 1.62
C THR A 8 -17.67 9.95 1.09
N ASP A 9 -17.10 9.56 -0.05
CA ASP A 9 -17.32 8.24 -0.68
C ASP A 9 -16.92 7.06 0.24
N THR A 10 -16.21 7.31 1.33
CA THR A 10 -15.81 6.33 2.34
C THR A 10 -16.65 6.43 3.61
N SER A 11 -17.01 5.27 4.16
CA SER A 11 -17.64 5.15 5.48
C SER A 11 -16.71 5.63 6.60
N VAL A 12 -17.28 5.92 7.78
CA VAL A 12 -16.49 6.34 8.95
C VAL A 12 -15.45 5.29 9.34
N GLU A 13 -15.83 4.01 9.30
CA GLU A 13 -14.89 2.91 9.59
C GLU A 13 -13.75 2.89 8.57
N GLU A 14 -14.05 2.98 7.27
CA GLU A 14 -13.01 3.06 6.25
C GLU A 14 -12.09 4.25 6.45
N GLN A 15 -12.61 5.42 6.84
CA GLN A 15 -11.77 6.58 7.12
C GLN A 15 -10.81 6.35 8.29
N VAL A 16 -11.26 5.69 9.36
CA VAL A 16 -10.41 5.31 10.50
C VAL A 16 -9.32 4.34 10.05
N GLN A 17 -9.69 3.33 9.26
CA GLN A 17 -8.75 2.32 8.75
C GLN A 17 -7.73 2.93 7.77
N LEU A 18 -8.16 3.78 6.85
CA LEU A 18 -7.30 4.48 5.89
C LEU A 18 -6.28 5.36 6.60
N ARG A 19 -6.71 6.11 7.62
CA ARG A 19 -5.79 6.92 8.43
C ARG A 19 -4.77 6.05 9.16
N ARG A 20 -5.21 4.93 9.76
CA ARG A 20 -4.30 4.00 10.43
C ARG A 20 -3.25 3.45 9.46
N VAL A 21 -3.68 2.92 8.31
CA VAL A 21 -2.76 2.34 7.33
C VAL A 21 -1.84 3.41 6.75
N PHE A 22 -2.35 4.59 6.45
CA PHE A 22 -1.51 5.70 5.99
C PHE A 22 -0.47 6.10 7.03
N ARG A 23 -0.86 6.22 8.31
CA ARG A 23 0.07 6.50 9.42
C ARG A 23 1.14 5.43 9.56
N LEU A 24 0.75 4.16 9.48
CA LEU A 24 1.68 3.05 9.49
C LEU A 24 2.75 3.20 8.40
N LEU A 25 2.32 3.42 7.15
CA LEU A 25 3.20 3.49 5.99
C LEU A 25 4.04 4.77 5.92
N SER A 26 3.45 5.93 6.24
CA SER A 26 4.11 7.24 6.10
C SER A 26 4.90 7.68 7.34
N PHE A 27 4.61 7.10 8.51
CA PHE A 27 5.16 7.56 9.79
C PHE A 27 5.80 6.44 10.60
N ASP A 28 5.03 5.43 11.00
CA ASP A 28 5.50 4.43 11.98
C ASP A 28 6.63 3.57 11.41
N ILE A 29 6.53 3.15 10.15
CA ILE A 29 7.58 2.37 9.48
C ILE A 29 8.87 3.19 9.29
N PRO A 30 8.82 4.41 8.72
CA PRO A 30 9.98 5.29 8.66
C PRO A 30 10.64 5.53 10.03
N LEU A 31 9.85 5.73 11.08
CA LEU A 31 10.32 5.92 12.46
C LEU A 31 11.04 4.67 12.98
N ARG A 32 10.42 3.49 12.94
CA ARG A 32 11.04 2.23 13.38
C ARG A 32 12.34 1.93 12.64
N ARG A 33 12.36 2.19 11.32
CA ARG A 33 13.57 2.04 10.51
C ARG A 33 14.68 3.00 10.93
N LEU A 34 14.33 4.21 11.34
CA LEU A 34 15.26 5.20 11.83
C LEU A 34 15.84 4.80 13.19
N GLU A 35 14.99 4.37 14.12
CA GLU A 35 15.37 3.85 15.43
C GLU A 35 16.35 2.68 15.28
N HIS A 36 16.04 1.71 14.43
CA HIS A 36 16.93 0.59 14.15
C HIS A 36 18.30 1.03 13.59
N LYS A 37 18.33 2.06 12.74
CA LYS A 37 19.60 2.60 12.22
C LYS A 37 20.44 3.27 13.30
N ILE A 38 19.82 3.92 14.28
CA ILE A 38 20.50 4.53 15.44
C ILE A 38 21.12 3.42 16.29
N GLU A 39 20.37 2.36 16.58
CA GLU A 39 20.85 1.22 17.36
C GLU A 39 22.00 0.48 16.66
N GLN A 40 21.85 0.16 15.37
CA GLN A 40 22.85 -0.58 14.59
C GLN A 40 24.17 0.18 14.40
N GLN A 41 24.15 1.51 14.46
CA GLN A 41 25.37 2.30 14.38
C GLN A 41 26.32 2.10 15.55
N ALA A 42 25.81 1.75 16.73
CA ALA A 42 26.65 1.44 17.89
C ALA A 42 27.53 0.20 17.69
N LEU A 43 27.17 -0.67 16.73
CA LEU A 43 27.81 -1.98 16.50
C LEU A 43 28.79 -2.00 15.31
N ARG A 44 28.81 -0.96 14.47
CA ARG A 44 29.57 -0.97 13.20
C ARG A 44 31.01 -0.45 13.37
N ARG A 45 31.99 -1.34 13.16
CA ARG A 45 33.43 -1.04 13.19
C ARG A 45 34.05 -0.50 11.88
N ARG A 46 33.24 -0.33 10.82
CA ARG A 46 33.74 -0.04 9.44
C ARG A 46 33.83 1.45 9.07
N TYR A 47 33.46 2.37 9.95
CA TYR A 47 33.48 3.80 9.68
C TYR A 47 34.45 4.51 10.62
N THR A 48 34.97 5.66 10.19
CA THR A 48 35.71 6.53 11.11
C THR A 48 34.76 7.05 12.20
N LYS A 49 35.30 7.34 13.39
CA LYS A 49 34.51 7.82 14.52
C LYS A 49 33.67 9.07 14.16
N LEU A 50 34.27 10.01 13.42
CA LEU A 50 33.61 11.24 12.99
C LEU A 50 32.42 10.98 12.04
N GLU A 51 32.56 10.05 11.10
CA GLU A 51 31.48 9.67 10.17
C GLU A 51 30.32 8.98 10.89
N LEU A 52 30.61 8.16 11.91
CA LEU A 52 29.58 7.54 12.75
C LEU A 52 28.82 8.58 13.53
N ASP A 53 29.53 9.50 14.19
CA ASP A 53 28.94 10.56 15.00
C ASP A 53 28.05 11.47 14.14
N THR A 54 28.50 11.83 12.94
CA THR A 54 27.72 12.69 12.01
C THR A 54 26.43 12.01 11.54
N LYS A 55 26.48 10.72 11.19
CA LYS A 55 25.28 9.98 10.77
C LYS A 55 24.33 9.75 11.95
N ARG A 56 24.86 9.52 13.14
CA ARG A 56 24.08 9.36 14.36
C ARG A 56 23.34 10.64 14.70
N ASP A 57 24.01 11.79 14.65
CA ASP A 57 23.41 13.10 14.90
C ASP A 57 22.30 13.40 13.89
N HIS A 58 22.53 13.07 12.61
CA HIS A 58 21.49 13.19 11.59
C HIS A 58 20.27 12.34 11.93
N TYR A 59 20.44 11.06 12.27
CA TYR A 59 19.33 10.18 12.62
C TYR A 59 18.61 10.62 13.90
N MET A 60 19.34 11.06 14.93
CA MET A 60 18.76 11.58 16.15
C MET A 60 17.94 12.86 15.90
N LYS A 61 18.43 13.75 15.03
CA LYS A 61 17.69 14.96 14.64
C LYS A 61 16.40 14.62 13.88
N GLU A 62 16.45 13.68 12.95
CA GLU A 62 15.24 13.21 12.26
C GLU A 62 14.28 12.55 13.26
N ASN A 63 14.77 11.71 14.18
CA ASN A 63 13.95 11.03 15.19
C ASN A 63 13.22 12.03 16.08
N LEU A 64 13.89 13.10 16.47
CA LEU A 64 13.30 14.18 17.25
C LEU A 64 12.14 14.87 16.50
N LYS A 65 12.19 15.00 15.16
CA LYS A 65 11.09 15.57 14.37
C LYS A 65 9.84 14.69 14.40
N PHE A 66 9.99 13.36 14.34
CA PHE A 66 8.87 12.43 14.47
C PHE A 66 8.22 12.57 15.86
N HIS A 67 9.00 12.50 16.94
CA HIS A 67 8.47 12.66 18.29
C HIS A 67 7.87 14.06 18.54
N ALA A 68 8.45 15.11 17.98
CA ALA A 68 7.87 16.44 18.04
C ALA A 68 6.49 16.50 17.36
N THR A 69 6.31 15.81 16.22
CA THR A 69 4.99 15.73 15.60
C THR A 69 3.99 15.01 16.50
N LEU A 70 4.37 13.90 17.14
CA LEU A 70 3.48 13.20 18.08
C LEU A 70 3.08 14.11 19.25
N GLN A 71 4.04 14.84 19.80
CA GLN A 71 3.78 15.80 20.88
C GLN A 71 2.85 16.93 20.41
N ASP A 72 3.05 17.44 19.20
CA ASP A 72 2.18 18.46 18.61
C ASP A 72 0.75 17.94 18.36
N GLU A 73 0.57 16.70 17.93
CA GLU A 73 -0.77 16.08 17.77
C GLU A 73 -1.52 16.07 19.09
N VAL A 74 -0.84 15.68 20.18
CA VAL A 74 -1.39 15.68 21.53
C VAL A 74 -1.73 17.10 21.98
N ASN A 75 -0.81 18.05 21.77
CA ASN A 75 -0.99 19.44 22.20
C ASN A 75 -2.11 20.16 21.45
N LEU A 76 -2.26 19.89 20.15
CA LEU A 76 -3.23 20.56 19.28
C LEU A 76 -4.57 19.81 19.17
N GLY A 77 -4.63 18.55 19.61
CA GLY A 77 -5.83 17.71 19.51
C GLY A 77 -6.27 17.43 18.08
N ARG A 78 -5.32 17.40 17.12
CA ARG A 78 -5.60 17.13 15.70
C ARG A 78 -4.54 16.24 15.07
N GLU A 79 -4.94 15.46 14.08
CA GLU A 79 -4.01 14.63 13.30
C GLU A 79 -3.12 15.50 12.41
N LEU A 80 -1.81 15.30 12.53
CA LEU A 80 -0.78 16.00 11.77
C LEU A 80 -0.08 15.07 10.80
N VAL A 81 -0.03 13.76 11.08
CA VAL A 81 0.67 12.79 10.23
C VAL A 81 0.20 12.86 8.78
N SER A 82 -1.12 12.81 8.55
CA SER A 82 -1.72 12.88 7.21
C SER A 82 -1.37 14.14 6.41
N SER A 83 -0.97 15.22 7.09
CA SER A 83 -0.62 16.51 6.46
C SER A 83 0.88 16.75 6.32
N LYS A 84 1.72 16.05 7.09
CA LYS A 84 3.17 16.30 7.17
C LYS A 84 4.01 15.21 6.52
N TYR A 85 3.46 14.00 6.39
CA TYR A 85 4.19 12.82 5.95
C TYR A 85 3.56 12.21 4.71
N GLN A 86 4.38 11.46 3.98
CA GLN A 86 4.03 10.82 2.71
C GLN A 86 4.62 9.41 2.69
N ILE A 87 4.03 8.53 1.88
CA ILE A 87 4.51 7.16 1.70
C ILE A 87 5.59 7.17 0.62
N ASP A 88 6.83 6.87 1.01
CA ASP A 88 7.97 6.79 0.09
C ASP A 88 8.29 5.34 -0.32
N THR A 89 9.09 5.17 -1.37
CA THR A 89 9.52 3.84 -1.87
C THR A 89 10.18 3.02 -0.77
N LYS A 90 10.91 3.67 0.14
CA LYS A 90 11.64 2.97 1.19
C LYS A 90 10.67 2.39 2.22
N ALA A 91 9.60 3.09 2.54
CA ALA A 91 8.55 2.63 3.44
C ALA A 91 7.81 1.44 2.83
N LEU A 92 7.46 1.52 1.54
CA LEU A 92 6.90 0.38 0.81
C LEU A 92 7.86 -0.81 0.82
N LEU A 93 9.14 -0.61 0.52
CA LEU A 93 10.13 -1.69 0.55
C LEU A 93 10.18 -2.37 1.94
N THR A 94 10.13 -1.56 3.00
CA THR A 94 10.20 -2.06 4.39
C THR A 94 8.94 -2.87 4.74
N ILE A 95 7.74 -2.41 4.34
CA ILE A 95 6.51 -3.17 4.64
C ILE A 95 6.43 -4.45 3.81
N TYR A 96 6.84 -4.42 2.55
CA TYR A 96 6.89 -5.63 1.72
C TYR A 96 7.82 -6.69 2.31
N GLU A 97 9.02 -6.28 2.74
CA GLU A 97 9.96 -7.18 3.45
C GLU A 97 9.35 -7.73 4.75
N GLN A 98 8.71 -6.87 5.55
CA GLN A 98 8.06 -7.27 6.79
C GLN A 98 6.91 -8.27 6.56
N LEU A 99 6.18 -8.14 5.46
CA LEU A 99 5.10 -9.04 5.06
C LEU A 99 5.61 -10.33 4.36
N GLY A 100 6.93 -10.54 4.30
CA GLY A 100 7.55 -11.77 3.80
C GLY A 100 7.95 -11.75 2.32
N TYR A 101 7.84 -10.61 1.64
CA TYR A 101 8.19 -10.50 0.23
C TYR A 101 9.72 -10.58 0.04
N PRO A 102 10.23 -11.44 -0.87
CA PRO A 102 11.67 -11.57 -1.08
C PRO A 102 12.22 -10.33 -1.80
N LEU A 103 13.23 -9.69 -1.19
CA LEU A 103 13.95 -8.57 -1.83
C LEU A 103 15.13 -9.11 -2.67
N THR A 104 14.91 -9.30 -3.96
CA THR A 104 15.88 -9.81 -4.94
C THR A 104 16.67 -8.72 -5.68
N GLY A 105 16.37 -7.45 -5.44
CA GLY A 105 17.08 -6.27 -5.96
C GLY A 105 16.32 -5.49 -7.03
N GLN A 106 15.27 -6.06 -7.63
CA GLN A 106 14.43 -5.38 -8.64
C GLN A 106 13.20 -4.68 -8.03
N GLU A 107 12.91 -4.93 -6.75
CA GLU A 107 11.69 -4.47 -6.09
C GLU A 107 11.66 -2.95 -5.95
N LYS A 108 12.82 -2.29 -5.88
CA LYS A 108 12.89 -0.83 -5.78
C LYS A 108 12.28 -0.16 -7.01
N SER A 109 12.69 -0.56 -8.21
CA SER A 109 12.17 0.02 -9.46
C SER A 109 10.68 -0.28 -9.60
N ARG A 110 10.27 -1.51 -9.28
CA ARG A 110 8.87 -1.93 -9.31
C ARG A 110 8.00 -1.08 -8.37
N LEU A 111 8.48 -0.83 -7.15
CA LEU A 111 7.75 0.00 -6.18
C LEU A 111 7.77 1.49 -6.52
N GLU A 112 8.77 1.96 -7.27
CA GLU A 112 8.75 3.31 -7.88
C GLU A 112 7.63 3.40 -8.91
N ASP A 113 7.43 2.38 -9.75
CA ASP A 113 6.30 2.33 -10.70
C ASP A 113 4.94 2.29 -9.97
N VAL A 114 4.85 1.59 -8.84
CA VAL A 114 3.64 1.56 -7.99
C VAL A 114 3.33 2.95 -7.43
N ILE A 115 4.34 3.68 -6.95
CA ILE A 115 4.16 5.07 -6.50
C ILE A 115 3.73 5.95 -7.66
N TRP A 116 4.35 5.80 -8.83
CA TRP A 116 4.05 6.59 -10.02
C TRP A 116 2.58 6.47 -10.45
N GLN A 117 1.95 5.30 -10.27
CA GLN A 117 0.53 5.09 -10.59
C GLN A 117 -0.46 5.91 -9.71
N VAL A 118 0.02 6.44 -8.58
CA VAL A 118 -0.79 7.12 -7.56
C VAL A 118 -0.35 8.56 -7.31
N ASN A 119 0.91 8.89 -7.58
CA ASN A 119 1.53 10.18 -7.31
C ASN A 119 1.15 11.24 -8.36
N ASP A 120 -0.05 11.81 -8.23
CA ASP A 120 -0.60 12.80 -9.15
C ASP A 120 0.22 14.12 -9.17
N ASN A 121 0.89 14.47 -8.05
CA ASN A 121 1.66 15.71 -7.94
C ASN A 121 3.12 15.61 -8.40
N LEU A 122 3.58 14.41 -8.80
CA LEU A 122 4.95 14.12 -9.27
C LEU A 122 6.09 14.42 -8.29
N ASP A 123 5.82 14.44 -6.98
CA ASP A 123 6.85 14.66 -5.94
C ASP A 123 7.60 13.36 -5.52
N GLY A 124 7.19 12.21 -6.05
CA GLY A 124 7.81 10.91 -5.80
C GLY A 124 7.39 10.22 -4.50
N ALA A 125 6.34 10.70 -3.81
CA ALA A 125 5.79 10.06 -2.61
C ALA A 125 4.25 10.24 -2.51
N ILE A 126 3.54 9.26 -1.95
CA ILE A 126 2.08 9.33 -1.90
C ILE A 126 1.62 10.14 -0.68
N CYS A 127 0.95 11.27 -0.90
CA CYS A 127 0.30 12.02 0.17
C CYS A 127 -1.05 11.40 0.57
N PHE A 128 -1.65 11.87 1.68
CA PHE A 128 -2.90 11.28 2.18
C PHE A 128 -4.07 11.41 1.19
N GLU A 129 -4.16 12.53 0.46
CA GLU A 129 -5.21 12.73 -0.53
C GLU A 129 -5.08 11.76 -1.70
N GLU A 130 -3.87 11.61 -2.27
CA GLU A 130 -3.58 10.64 -3.34
C GLU A 130 -3.84 9.20 -2.90
N PHE A 131 -3.47 8.85 -1.67
CA PHE A 131 -3.72 7.54 -1.07
C PHE A 131 -5.22 7.22 -1.00
N VAL A 132 -6.02 8.14 -0.46
CA VAL A 132 -7.49 7.96 -0.35
C VAL A 132 -8.13 7.94 -1.73
N ASN A 133 -7.71 8.83 -2.65
CA ASN A 133 -8.24 8.88 -4.01
C ASN A 133 -7.95 7.58 -4.77
N SER A 134 -6.74 7.03 -4.65
CA SER A 134 -6.38 5.73 -5.23
C SER A 134 -7.23 4.59 -4.67
N TYR A 135 -7.46 4.56 -3.36
CA TYR A 135 -8.33 3.57 -2.73
C TYR A 135 -9.76 3.65 -3.29
N VAL A 136 -10.37 4.84 -3.33
CA VAL A 136 -11.74 5.03 -3.82
C VAL A 136 -11.84 4.69 -5.31
N ARG A 137 -10.88 5.16 -6.12
CA ARG A 137 -10.81 4.85 -7.56
C ARG A 137 -10.76 3.36 -7.81
N SER A 138 -9.87 2.66 -7.12
CA SER A 138 -9.71 1.21 -7.28
C SER A 138 -10.91 0.41 -6.75
N ARG A 139 -11.47 0.82 -5.61
CA ARG A 139 -12.67 0.20 -5.02
C ARG A 139 -13.89 0.34 -5.93
N ASN A 140 -14.03 1.47 -6.61
CA ASN A 140 -15.18 1.73 -7.48
C ASN A 140 -14.96 1.23 -8.91
N ASP A 141 -13.73 0.82 -9.26
CA ASP A 141 -13.41 0.27 -10.57
C ASP A 141 -13.93 -1.15 -10.73
N ARG A 142 -14.90 -1.31 -11.65
CA ARG A 142 -15.46 -2.60 -12.06
C ARG A 142 -14.85 -3.14 -13.34
N SER A 143 -14.00 -2.37 -14.04
CA SER A 143 -13.30 -2.85 -15.22
C SER A 143 -12.13 -3.76 -14.85
N GLY A 144 -11.56 -3.58 -13.65
CA GLY A 144 -10.39 -4.30 -13.18
C GLY A 144 -9.08 -3.81 -13.81
N LEU A 145 -9.10 -2.66 -14.49
CA LEU A 145 -7.95 -2.08 -15.17
C LEU A 145 -7.28 -0.94 -14.38
N GLU A 146 -7.96 -0.41 -13.37
CA GLU A 146 -7.33 0.58 -12.51
C GLU A 146 -6.18 -0.06 -11.72
N PRO A 147 -5.03 0.61 -11.64
CA PRO A 147 -3.96 0.23 -10.74
C PRO A 147 -4.50 -0.04 -9.34
N SER A 148 -4.27 -1.27 -8.86
CA SER A 148 -4.94 -1.81 -7.67
C SER A 148 -3.96 -2.30 -6.60
N GLU A 149 -2.66 -2.21 -6.84
CA GLU A 149 -1.67 -2.75 -5.91
C GLU A 149 -1.67 -2.03 -4.56
N ILE A 150 -1.68 -0.68 -4.55
CA ILE A 150 -1.82 0.09 -3.30
C ILE A 150 -3.16 -0.19 -2.63
N PHE A 151 -4.23 -0.39 -3.39
CA PHE A 151 -5.54 -0.77 -2.86
C PHE A 151 -5.48 -2.12 -2.13
N PHE A 152 -4.94 -3.16 -2.76
CA PHE A 152 -4.83 -4.49 -2.17
C PHE A 152 -3.92 -4.52 -0.95
N LEU A 153 -2.75 -3.86 -1.02
CA LEU A 153 -1.87 -3.67 0.14
C LEU A 153 -2.61 -2.98 1.29
N THR A 154 -3.36 -1.93 0.98
CA THR A 154 -4.12 -1.17 1.98
C THR A 154 -5.15 -2.04 2.66
N CYS A 155 -6.01 -2.72 1.90
CA CYS A 155 -7.03 -3.61 2.44
C CYS A 155 -6.42 -4.75 3.26
N PHE A 156 -5.30 -5.32 2.82
CA PHE A 156 -4.59 -6.34 3.59
C PHE A 156 -4.13 -5.79 4.95
N LEU A 157 -3.51 -4.61 4.97
CA LEU A 157 -3.06 -3.95 6.20
C LEU A 157 -4.21 -3.41 7.07
N MET A 158 -5.41 -3.23 6.52
CA MET A 158 -6.61 -2.94 7.32
C MET A 158 -6.96 -4.13 8.24
N LEU A 159 -6.70 -5.36 7.76
CA LEU A 159 -7.01 -6.62 8.45
C LEU A 159 -5.82 -7.12 9.27
N ASP A 160 -4.60 -7.11 8.71
CA ASP A 160 -3.36 -7.51 9.37
C ASP A 160 -2.78 -6.38 10.25
N LYS A 161 -3.46 -6.10 11.36
CA LYS A 161 -3.11 -5.01 12.29
C LYS A 161 -1.71 -5.15 12.89
N GLU A 162 -1.24 -6.38 13.07
CA GLU A 162 0.07 -6.69 13.66
C GLU A 162 1.17 -6.79 12.60
N CYS A 163 0.84 -6.65 11.31
CA CYS A 163 1.77 -6.81 10.19
C CYS A 163 2.51 -8.15 10.26
N CYS A 164 1.78 -9.23 10.57
CA CYS A 164 2.32 -10.58 10.69
C CYS A 164 2.41 -11.31 9.34
N GLY A 165 1.94 -10.69 8.26
CA GLY A 165 2.06 -11.20 6.89
C GLY A 165 0.98 -12.19 6.49
N ARG A 166 -0.11 -12.32 7.25
CA ARG A 166 -1.21 -13.26 6.96
C ARG A 166 -2.57 -12.72 7.41
N ILE A 167 -3.61 -13.09 6.67
CA ILE A 167 -5.02 -12.85 7.02
C ILE A 167 -5.82 -14.16 6.87
N SER A 168 -7.03 -14.22 7.41
CA SER A 168 -7.91 -15.36 7.17
C SER A 168 -8.42 -15.39 5.73
N LEU A 169 -8.87 -16.56 5.25
CA LEU A 169 -9.51 -16.63 3.93
C LEU A 169 -10.83 -15.85 3.87
N ASP A 170 -11.59 -15.79 4.97
CA ASP A 170 -12.80 -14.97 5.07
C ASP A 170 -12.49 -13.47 4.93
N ASP A 171 -11.38 -13.02 5.52
CA ASP A 171 -10.90 -11.66 5.37
C ASP A 171 -10.50 -11.36 3.92
N ALA A 172 -9.75 -12.28 3.28
CA ALA A 172 -9.37 -12.16 1.87
C ALA A 172 -10.59 -12.10 0.95
N MET A 173 -11.61 -12.91 1.25
CA MET A 173 -12.91 -12.90 0.57
C MET A 173 -13.58 -11.53 0.70
N GLY A 174 -13.53 -10.91 1.89
CA GLY A 174 -14.00 -9.54 2.11
C GLY A 174 -13.30 -8.51 1.24
N ILE A 175 -11.96 -8.61 1.07
CA ILE A 175 -11.19 -7.73 0.18
C ILE A 175 -11.64 -7.90 -1.28
N LEU A 176 -11.81 -9.15 -1.73
CA LEU A 176 -12.26 -9.43 -3.10
C LEU A 176 -13.70 -8.95 -3.35
N TYR A 177 -14.59 -9.08 -2.36
CA TYR A 177 -15.95 -8.53 -2.45
C TYR A 177 -15.92 -7.02 -2.59
N LEU A 178 -15.07 -6.34 -1.83
CA LEU A 178 -14.89 -4.91 -1.92
C LEU A 178 -14.42 -4.46 -3.32
N LYS A 179 -13.56 -5.26 -3.97
CA LYS A 179 -13.03 -4.96 -5.32
C LYS A 179 -13.97 -5.34 -6.45
N TYR A 180 -14.56 -6.53 -6.38
CA TYR A 180 -15.25 -7.17 -7.51
C TYR A 180 -16.77 -7.34 -7.29
N GLY A 181 -17.28 -7.05 -6.10
CA GLY A 181 -18.69 -7.25 -5.74
C GLY A 181 -19.09 -8.71 -5.84
N GLU A 182 -20.26 -8.97 -6.45
CA GLU A 182 -20.81 -10.31 -6.64
C GLU A 182 -19.89 -11.28 -7.42
N ALA A 183 -18.94 -10.76 -8.22
CA ALA A 183 -17.97 -11.60 -8.90
C ALA A 183 -16.91 -12.20 -7.95
N MET A 184 -16.89 -11.81 -6.68
CA MET A 184 -15.95 -12.29 -5.68
C MET A 184 -15.87 -13.81 -5.58
N GLU A 185 -17.00 -14.54 -5.61
CA GLU A 185 -16.97 -16.00 -5.48
C GLU A 185 -16.14 -16.65 -6.60
N ARG A 186 -16.27 -16.10 -7.81
CA ARG A 186 -15.47 -16.52 -8.97
C ARG A 186 -14.00 -16.19 -8.75
N GLU A 187 -13.68 -15.01 -8.24
CA GLU A 187 -12.30 -14.59 -7.97
C GLU A 187 -11.67 -15.44 -6.85
N MET A 188 -12.43 -15.79 -5.81
CA MET A 188 -12.01 -16.73 -4.77
C MET A 188 -11.68 -18.10 -5.34
N GLU A 189 -12.53 -18.64 -6.22
CA GLU A 189 -12.27 -19.93 -6.88
C GLU A 189 -11.01 -19.87 -7.76
N ILE A 190 -10.85 -18.81 -8.56
CA ILE A 190 -9.70 -18.60 -9.44
C ILE A 190 -8.38 -18.52 -8.64
N HIS A 191 -8.39 -17.82 -7.51
CA HIS A 191 -7.19 -17.56 -6.72
C HIS A 191 -6.88 -18.66 -5.71
N PHE A 192 -7.92 -19.18 -5.05
CA PHE A 192 -7.79 -19.94 -3.81
C PHE A 192 -8.60 -21.25 -3.80
N GLY A 193 -9.26 -21.65 -4.90
CA GLY A 193 -10.09 -22.87 -4.95
C GLY A 193 -9.35 -24.13 -4.47
N LYS A 194 -8.09 -24.32 -4.90
CA LYS A 194 -7.26 -25.44 -4.43
C LYS A 194 -6.97 -25.40 -2.92
N TRP A 195 -6.81 -24.21 -2.34
CA TRP A 195 -6.55 -24.08 -0.91
C TRP A 195 -7.80 -24.31 -0.08
N LEU A 196 -8.98 -23.97 -0.62
CA LEU A 196 -10.26 -24.33 -0.02
C LEU A 196 -10.41 -25.86 0.03
N ASP A 197 -10.06 -26.57 -1.05
CA ASP A 197 -10.06 -28.04 -1.08
C ASP A 197 -9.07 -28.66 -0.08
N GLU A 198 -7.93 -28.02 0.13
CA GLU A 198 -6.88 -28.45 1.07
C GLU A 198 -7.19 -28.06 2.54
N GLY A 199 -8.29 -27.34 2.79
CA GLY A 199 -8.70 -26.93 4.14
C GLY A 199 -7.84 -25.82 4.74
N ALA A 200 -7.21 -24.99 3.91
CA ALA A 200 -6.47 -23.81 4.39
C ALA A 200 -7.42 -22.83 5.10
N HIS A 201 -6.89 -22.11 6.08
CA HIS A 201 -7.66 -21.10 6.85
C HIS A 201 -7.09 -19.69 6.73
N PHE A 202 -5.88 -19.54 6.22
CA PHE A 202 -5.18 -18.28 6.09
C PHE A 202 -4.47 -18.18 4.74
N VAL A 203 -4.21 -16.95 4.33
CA VAL A 203 -3.41 -16.60 3.15
C VAL A 203 -2.34 -15.61 3.56
N THR A 204 -1.11 -15.81 3.09
CA THR A 204 -0.02 -14.87 3.31
C THR A 204 -0.12 -13.67 2.37
N PHE A 205 0.54 -12.56 2.71
CA PHE A 205 0.56 -11.39 1.84
C PHE A 205 1.15 -11.69 0.46
N VAL A 206 2.25 -12.46 0.40
CA VAL A 206 2.92 -12.83 -0.85
C VAL A 206 1.97 -13.61 -1.75
N GLU A 207 1.31 -14.62 -1.19
CA GLU A 207 0.30 -15.42 -1.88
C GLU A 207 -0.87 -14.58 -2.40
N PHE A 208 -1.40 -13.68 -1.56
CA PHE A 208 -2.50 -12.79 -1.93
C PHE A 208 -2.09 -11.80 -3.02
N HIS A 209 -0.90 -11.20 -2.89
CA HIS A 209 -0.35 -10.25 -3.86
C HIS A 209 -0.11 -10.92 -5.21
N ASP A 210 0.56 -12.07 -5.25
CA ASP A 210 0.81 -12.82 -6.49
C ASP A 210 -0.50 -13.19 -7.20
N ALA A 211 -1.51 -13.62 -6.45
CA ALA A 211 -2.83 -13.96 -6.99
C ALA A 211 -3.50 -12.75 -7.68
N THR A 212 -3.51 -11.59 -7.01
CA THR A 212 -4.13 -10.36 -7.55
C THR A 212 -3.33 -9.76 -8.71
N MET A 213 -2.00 -9.84 -8.69
CA MET A 213 -1.16 -9.37 -9.81
C MET A 213 -1.31 -10.25 -11.05
N LYS A 214 -1.35 -11.57 -10.87
CA LYS A 214 -1.67 -12.50 -11.96
C LYS A 214 -3.04 -12.17 -12.56
N ARG A 215 -4.04 -11.87 -11.73
CA ARG A 215 -5.38 -11.52 -12.19
C ARG A 215 -5.40 -10.30 -13.10
N LEU A 216 -4.69 -9.24 -12.68
CA LEU A 216 -4.58 -8.02 -13.46
C LEU A 216 -3.98 -8.29 -14.85
N GLY A 217 -2.94 -9.11 -14.92
CA GLY A 217 -2.35 -9.54 -16.20
C GLY A 217 -3.36 -10.25 -17.11
N GLU A 218 -4.14 -11.20 -16.56
CA GLU A 218 -5.19 -11.91 -17.31
C GLU A 218 -6.28 -10.98 -17.84
N LEU A 219 -6.68 -9.97 -17.06
CA LEU A 219 -7.70 -9.00 -17.47
C LEU A 219 -7.19 -8.09 -18.60
N ILE A 220 -5.92 -7.68 -18.54
CA ILE A 220 -5.27 -6.93 -19.61
C ILE A 220 -5.23 -7.76 -20.90
N ASP A 221 -4.82 -9.03 -20.81
CA ASP A 221 -4.73 -9.93 -21.95
C ASP A 221 -6.09 -10.20 -22.60
N GLN A 222 -7.16 -10.31 -21.81
CA GLN A 222 -8.52 -10.49 -22.32
C GLN A 222 -9.02 -9.29 -23.13
N GLN A 223 -8.48 -8.09 -22.88
CA GLN A 223 -8.88 -6.87 -23.58
C GLN A 223 -8.00 -6.55 -24.80
N ALA A 224 -6.79 -7.11 -24.87
CA ALA A 224 -5.86 -6.93 -25.99
C ALA A 224 -6.43 -7.26 -27.40
N PRO A 225 -7.32 -8.26 -27.60
CA PRO A 225 -7.90 -8.57 -28.91
C PRO A 225 -8.80 -7.46 -29.46
N PHE A 226 -9.50 -6.72 -28.60
CA PHE A 226 -10.42 -5.65 -29.01
C PHE A 226 -9.66 -4.40 -29.51
N ALA A 227 -8.45 -4.15 -29.01
CA ALA A 227 -7.60 -3.06 -29.50
C ALA A 227 -7.08 -3.27 -30.93
N ARG A 228 -7.06 -4.52 -31.43
CA ARG A 228 -6.56 -4.85 -32.77
C ARG A 228 -7.64 -4.85 -33.87
N GLN A 229 -8.92 -4.77 -33.53
CA GLN A 229 -10.02 -4.82 -34.51
C GLN A 229 -10.26 -3.51 -35.29
N ASN A 230 -9.59 -2.40 -34.93
CA ASN A 230 -9.66 -1.13 -35.68
C ASN A 230 -8.60 -0.98 -36.79
N LYS A 231 -8.28 -2.07 -37.50
CA LYS A 231 -7.55 -1.98 -38.77
C LYS A 231 -8.29 -2.76 -39.84
N PHE A 232 -8.74 -2.01 -40.86
CA PHE A 232 -9.46 -2.43 -42.09
C PHE A 232 -10.98 -2.43 -42.07
N CYS A 233 -11.57 -1.23 -42.02
CA CYS A 233 -12.68 -0.93 -42.93
C CYS A 233 -12.07 -0.46 -44.27
N LYS A 234 -11.89 -1.41 -45.19
CA LYS A 234 -11.72 -1.14 -46.63
C LYS A 234 -13.05 -1.43 -47.32
N LYS A 235 -13.37 -0.60 -48.32
CA LYS A 235 -14.52 -0.59 -49.26
C LYS A 235 -15.66 0.31 -48.76
N LEU A 236 -16.14 1.30 -49.53
CA LEU A 236 -16.19 1.49 -50.99
C LEU A 236 -15.55 2.81 -51.44
#